data_AF-A0A2V7IBA6-F1
#
_entry.id   AF-A0A2V7IBA6-F1
#
_cell.length_a   1.000
_cell.length_b   1.000
_cell.length_c   1.000
_cell.angle_alpha   90.00
_cell.angle_beta   90.00
_cell.angle_gamma   90.00
#
_symmetry.space_group_name_H-M   'P 1'
#
loop_
_entity.id
_entity.type
_entity.pdbx_description
1 polymer ?
#
loop_
_entity_poly.entity_id
_entity_poly.type
_entity_poly.pdbx_seq_one_letter_code
_entity_poly.pdbx_strand_id
1 'polypeptide(L)' 'SDEDVDPELGLRYPRFGFGKGFVHAVAAERMKGRFENVRAYAAGPPPMVDATLRMLLLEGKLKSDNIRYDKFS' A
#
# COMPACT_ATOMS: atom_id res chain seq x y z
N SER A 1 -9.09 2.59 3.72
CA SER A 1 -10.16 2.39 4.70
C SER A 1 -11.38 1.83 3.98
N ASP A 2 -12.31 1.20 4.69
CA ASP A 2 -13.62 0.85 4.13
C ASP A 2 -14.57 2.07 4.02
N GLU A 3 -14.13 3.21 4.54
CA GLU A 3 -14.75 4.52 4.32
C GLU A 3 -14.72 4.92 2.84
N ASP A 4 -15.75 5.64 2.40
CA ASP A 4 -15.81 6.23 1.07
C ASP A 4 -14.80 7.38 0.91
N VAL A 5 -14.33 7.54 -0.32
CA VAL A 5 -13.50 8.69 -0.68
C VAL A 5 -14.42 9.89 -0.85
N ASP A 6 -14.17 10.96 -0.09
CA ASP A 6 -14.85 12.24 -0.27
C ASP A 6 -14.62 12.79 -1.70
N PRO A 7 -15.68 13.00 -2.49
CA PRO A 7 -15.57 13.55 -3.85
C PRO A 7 -14.88 14.92 -3.90
N GLU A 8 -14.95 15.72 -2.84
CA GLU A 8 -14.27 17.02 -2.78
C GLU A 8 -12.74 16.90 -2.84
N LEU A 9 -12.17 15.77 -2.40
CA LEU A 9 -10.73 15.54 -2.48
C LEU A 9 -10.23 15.50 -3.92
N GLY A 10 -11.02 14.95 -4.84
CA GLY A 10 -10.71 14.94 -6.27
C GLY A 10 -10.70 16.36 -6.87
N LEU A 11 -11.64 17.21 -6.45
CA LEU A 11 -11.70 18.61 -6.87
C LEU A 11 -10.54 19.43 -6.29
N ARG A 12 -10.21 19.20 -5.01
CA ARG A 12 -9.15 19.91 -4.30
C ARG A 12 -7.75 19.48 -4.75
N TYR A 13 -7.59 18.21 -5.15
CA TYR A 13 -6.30 17.64 -5.54
C TYR A 13 -6.38 16.88 -6.87
N PRO A 14 -6.52 17.59 -8.01
CA PRO A 14 -6.80 16.99 -9.31
C PRO A 14 -5.66 16.11 -9.86
N ARG A 15 -4.46 16.17 -9.28
CA ARG A 15 -3.32 15.33 -9.67
C ARG A 15 -3.22 14.02 -8.89
N PHE A 16 -4.07 13.81 -7.88
CA PHE A 16 -4.08 12.58 -7.10
C PHE A 16 -5.24 11.68 -7.50
N GLY A 17 -4.93 10.39 -7.67
CA GLY A 17 -5.93 9.33 -7.68
C GLY A 17 -6.18 8.86 -6.26
N PHE A 18 -7.45 8.79 -5.85
CA PHE A 18 -7.86 8.30 -4.55
C PHE A 18 -8.41 6.87 -4.67
N GLY A 19 -8.09 6.01 -3.71
CA GLY A 19 -8.53 4.63 -3.67
C GLY A 19 -9.29 4.32 -2.38
N LYS A 20 -10.36 3.54 -2.50
CA LYS A 20 -11.11 2.97 -1.38
C LYS A 20 -10.59 1.56 -1.08
N GLY A 21 -10.61 1.16 0.19
CA GLY A 21 -10.19 -0.16 0.67
C GLY A 21 -8.89 -0.16 1.47
N PHE A 22 -8.43 -1.34 1.88
CA PHE A 22 -7.19 -1.48 2.64
C PHE A 22 -5.96 -1.15 1.79
N VAL A 23 -4.98 -0.46 2.39
CA VAL A 23 -3.79 0.04 1.68
C VAL A 23 -3.06 -1.07 0.93
N HIS A 24 -2.89 -2.25 1.55
CA HIS A 24 -2.22 -3.39 0.90
C HIS A 24 -2.97 -3.87 -0.35
N ALA A 25 -4.31 -3.88 -0.33
CA ALA A 25 -5.13 -4.31 -1.46
C ALA A 25 -5.10 -3.28 -2.61
N VAL A 26 -5.28 -2.00 -2.28
CA VAL A 26 -5.22 -0.91 -3.28
C VAL A 26 -3.82 -0.83 -3.90
N ALA A 27 -2.77 -0.96 -3.09
CA ALA A 27 -1.39 -0.95 -3.58
C ALA A 27 -1.11 -2.16 -4.49
N ALA A 28 -1.55 -3.36 -4.13
CA ALA A 28 -1.36 -4.57 -4.94
C ALA A 28 -1.94 -4.40 -6.35
N GLU A 29 -3.18 -3.90 -6.44
CA GLU A 29 -3.85 -3.67 -7.73
C GLU A 29 -3.07 -2.67 -8.60
N ARG A 30 -2.68 -1.53 -8.03
CA ARG A 30 -2.00 -0.44 -8.75
C ARG A 30 -0.54 -0.74 -9.09
N MET A 31 0.10 -1.64 -8.35
CA MET A 31 1.49 -2.06 -8.53
C MET A 31 1.63 -3.38 -9.29
N LYS A 32 0.54 -3.98 -9.76
CA LYS A 32 0.58 -5.23 -10.52
C LYS A 32 1.56 -5.15 -11.70
N GLY A 33 2.54 -6.05 -11.71
CA GLY A 33 3.61 -6.08 -12.72
C GLY A 33 4.69 -5.01 -12.58
N ARG A 34 4.71 -4.25 -11.47
CA ARG A 34 5.62 -3.10 -11.26
C ARG A 34 6.47 -3.22 -9.99
N PHE A 35 6.70 -4.45 -9.54
CA PHE A 35 7.49 -4.73 -8.33
C PHE A 35 8.98 -4.94 -8.60
N GLU A 36 9.40 -4.96 -9.87
CA GLU A 36 10.80 -5.10 -10.25
C GLU A 36 11.60 -3.85 -9.84
N ASN A 37 12.80 -4.07 -9.27
CA ASN A 37 13.69 -3.01 -8.79
C ASN A 37 13.07 -2.03 -7.78
N VAL A 38 12.05 -2.49 -7.04
CA VAL A 38 11.40 -1.72 -5.96
C VAL A 38 11.99 -2.08 -4.60
N ARG A 39 12.21 -1.04 -3.79
CA ARG A 39 12.37 -1.17 -2.34
C ARG A 39 11.12 -0.64 -1.65
N ALA A 40 10.48 -1.48 -0.85
CA ALA A 40 9.24 -1.15 -0.16
C ALA A 40 9.50 -0.67 1.27
N TYR A 41 8.71 0.30 1.70
CA TYR A 41 8.69 0.83 3.06
C TYR A 41 7.25 0.80 3.56
N ALA A 42 7.00 0.18 4.72
CA ALA A 42 5.66 0.08 5.31
C ALA A 42 5.68 0.49 6.79
N ALA A 43 4.92 1.51 7.16
CA ALA A 43 4.83 1.97 8.54
C ALA A 43 3.38 2.27 8.94
N GLY A 44 2.98 1.87 10.14
CA GLY A 44 1.63 2.15 10.65
C GLY A 44 1.14 1.15 11.69
N PRO A 45 -0.20 1.07 11.89
CA PRO A 45 -0.80 0.12 12.82
C PRO A 45 -0.37 -1.32 12.48
N PRO A 46 -0.09 -2.17 13.49
CA PRO A 46 0.39 -3.53 13.28
C PRO A 46 -0.41 -4.35 12.25
N PRO A 47 -1.77 -4.32 12.25
CA PRO A 47 -2.56 -5.06 11.26
C PRO A 47 -2.32 -4.60 9.82
N MET A 48 -2.10 -3.29 9.61
CA MET A 48 -1.85 -2.73 8.28
C MET A 48 -0.46 -3.12 7.76
N VAL A 49 0.55 -3.08 8.63
CA VAL A 49 1.92 -3.48 8.29
C VAL A 49 1.97 -4.96 7.96
N ASP A 50 1.36 -5.82 8.78
CA ASP A 50 1.35 -7.27 8.55
C ASP A 50 0.69 -7.66 7.23
N ALA A 51 -0.46 -7.07 6.91
CA ALA A 51 -1.13 -7.31 5.64
C ALA A 51 -0.28 -6.82 4.44
N THR A 52 0.39 -5.68 4.60
CA THR A 52 1.28 -5.12 3.56
C THR A 52 2.51 -6.01 3.33
N LEU A 53 3.16 -6.49 4.39
CA LEU A 53 4.30 -7.41 4.31
C LEU A 53 3.92 -8.70 3.58
N ARG A 54 2.77 -9.29 3.93
CA ARG A 54 2.26 -10.50 3.28
C ARG A 54 2.07 -10.29 1.78
N MET A 55 1.44 -9.17 1.39
CA MET A 55 1.21 -8.82 -0.02
C MET A 55 2.54 -8.66 -0.78
N LEU A 56 3.49 -7.90 -0.23
CA LEU A 56 4.79 -7.65 -0.88
C LEU A 56 5.59 -8.94 -1.10
N LEU A 57 5.53 -9.88 -0.14
CA LEU A 57 6.24 -11.16 -0.21
C LEU A 57 5.57 -12.15 -1.16
N LEU A 58 4.24 -12.31 -1.08
CA LEU A 58 3.52 -13.36 -1.80
C LEU A 58 3.11 -12.95 -3.21
N GLU A 59 2.60 -11.73 -3.37
CA GLU A 59 2.12 -11.22 -4.66
C GLU A 59 3.22 -10.44 -5.39
N GLY A 60 3.90 -9.55 -4.66
CA GLY A 60 5.01 -8.74 -5.20
C GLY A 60 6.29 -9.54 -5.44
N LYS A 61 6.44 -10.72 -4.78
CA LYS A 61 7.64 -11.55 -4.80
C LYS A 61 8.93 -10.77 -4.46
N LEU A 62 8.82 -9.76 -3.62
CA LEU A 62 9.99 -9.01 -3.14
C LEU A 62 10.85 -9.89 -2.24
N LYS A 63 12.17 -9.80 -2.39
CA LYS A 63 13.11 -10.33 -1.40
C LYS A 63 12.99 -9.54 -0.10
N SER A 64 13.14 -10.20 1.05
CA SER A 64 13.08 -9.57 2.38
C SER A 64 14.00 -8.36 2.51
N ASP A 65 15.19 -8.40 1.90
CA ASP A 65 16.20 -7.33 1.96
C ASP A 65 15.74 -6.02 1.28
N ASN A 66 14.71 -6.12 0.43
CA ASN A 66 14.07 -4.99 -0.23
C ASN A 66 12.83 -4.47 0.51
N ILE A 67 12.57 -4.93 1.73
CA ILE A 67 11.41 -4.51 2.52
C ILE A 67 11.92 -3.93 3.85
N ARG A 68 11.51 -2.71 4.16
CA ARG A 68 11.70 -2.08 5.48
C ARG A 68 10.35 -1.80 6.08
N TYR A 69 10.18 -2.07 7.38
CA TYR A 69 8.91 -1.84 8.03
C TYR A 69 9.08 -1.34 9.46
N ASP A 70 8.06 -0.64 9.93
CA ASP A 70 7.93 -0.15 11.29
C ASP A 70 6.49 -0.33 11.78
N LYS A 71 6.30 -0.94 12.95
CA LYS A 71 4.98 -1.16 13.55
C LYS A 71 4.83 -0.22 14.72
N PHE A 72 3.78 0.60 14.69
CA PHE A 72 3.51 1.50 15.80
C PHE A 72 3.00 0.68 16.98
N SER A 73 3.70 0.80 18.11
CA SER A 73 3.39 0.15 19.40
C SER A 73 3.02 1.19 20.45
#